data_AF-A0A9J5XMY2-F1
#
_entry.id   AF-A0A9J5XMY2-F1
#
_cell.length_a   1.000
_cell.length_b   1.000
_cell.length_c   1.000
_cell.angle_alpha   90.00
_cell.angle_beta   90.00
_cell.angle_gamma   90.00
#
_symmetry.space_group_name_H-M   'P 1'
#
loop_
_entity.id
_entity.type
_entity.pdbx_description
1 polymer ?
#
loop_
_entity_poly.entity_id
_entity_poly.type
_entity_poly.pdbx_seq_one_letter_code
_entity_poly.pdbx_strand_id
1 'polypeptide(L)'
;MNRQFYQHCEIYCTIAFICSGRKTLFQNYIIQVRISLPKKYNTTTTQQRELENTSTGVVFQNCALKANQDMNNIATYLGRQW
;
A
#
# COMPACT_ATOMS: atom_id res chain seq x y z
N MET A 1 -5.22 -22.24 3.86
CA MET A 1 -5.82 -20.99 4.39
C MET A 1 -4.68 -20.03 4.74
N ASN A 2 -4.38 -19.02 3.92
CA ASN A 2 -3.31 -18.05 4.21
C ASN A 2 -3.93 -16.66 4.36
N ARG A 3 -4.16 -16.27 5.62
CA ARG A 3 -4.60 -14.94 6.05
C ARG A 3 -3.38 -14.23 6.65
N GLN A 4 -3.24 -12.94 6.38
CA GLN A 4 -2.14 -12.13 6.88
C GLN A 4 -2.68 -10.99 7.73
N PHE A 5 -2.05 -10.77 8.88
CA PHE A 5 -2.38 -9.66 9.79
C PHE A 5 -1.08 -8.95 10.17
N TYR A 6 -1.05 -7.63 9.99
CA TYR A 6 0.08 -6.78 10.30
C TYR A 6 -0.39 -5.64 11.23
N GLN A 7 0.28 -5.44 12.36
CA GLN A 7 -0.11 -4.47 13.38
C GLN A 7 1.10 -3.70 13.93
N HIS A 8 0.92 -2.41 14.24
CA HIS A 8 1.92 -1.55 14.91
C HIS A 8 3.30 -1.54 14.25
N CYS A 9 3.31 -1.39 12.93
CA CYS A 9 4.55 -1.34 12.15
C CYS A 9 4.62 -0.03 11.36
N GLU A 10 5.85 0.36 10.99
CA GLU A 10 6.13 1.49 10.10
C GLU A 10 6.75 0.99 8.79
N ILE A 11 6.17 1.37 7.66
CA ILE A 11 6.60 0.93 6.32
C ILE A 11 7.04 2.19 5.59
N TYR A 12 8.20 2.10 4.95
CA TYR A 12 8.78 3.14 4.13
C TYR A 12 8.73 2.70 2.67
N CYS A 13 8.01 3.42 1.80
CA CYS A 13 7.77 3.01 0.42
C CYS A 13 8.12 4.09 -0.60
N THR A 14 8.49 3.68 -1.81
CA THR A 14 8.56 4.53 -3.00
C THR A 14 7.45 4.17 -4.00
N ILE A 15 7.42 2.95 -4.54
CA ILE A 15 6.36 2.50 -5.49
C ILE A 15 5.91 1.06 -5.18
N ALA A 16 4.59 0.85 -5.12
CA ALA A 16 3.85 -0.42 -5.10
C ALA A 16 4.37 -1.46 -4.08
N PHE A 17 4.29 -1.14 -2.79
CA PHE A 17 4.87 -1.98 -1.74
C PHE A 17 3.99 -3.19 -1.35
N ILE A 18 2.67 -3.06 -1.43
CA ILE A 18 1.75 -4.12 -1.03
C ILE A 18 1.12 -4.72 -2.28
N CYS A 19 1.71 -5.83 -2.75
CA CYS A 19 1.10 -6.72 -3.72
C CYS A 19 0.52 -7.94 -2.99
N SER A 20 -0.80 -8.07 -2.97
CA SER A 20 -1.48 -9.16 -2.29
C SER A 20 -2.64 -9.69 -3.14
N GLY A 21 -2.58 -10.97 -3.48
CA GLY A 21 -3.72 -11.78 -3.94
C GLY A 21 -4.37 -12.58 -2.79
N ARG A 22 -4.15 -12.18 -1.54
CA ARG A 22 -4.61 -12.91 -0.33
C ARG A 22 -5.50 -12.01 0.53
N LYS A 23 -6.05 -12.56 1.63
CA LYS A 23 -6.79 -11.80 2.66
C LYS A 23 -5.79 -11.18 3.63
N THR A 24 -5.62 -9.86 3.57
CA THR A 24 -4.63 -9.13 4.38
C THR A 24 -5.27 -7.95 5.12
N LEU A 25 -5.00 -7.83 6.42
CA LEU A 25 -5.39 -6.69 7.25
C LEU A 25 -4.15 -6.00 7.81
N PHE A 26 -4.06 -4.69 7.59
CA PHE A 26 -3.10 -3.79 8.23
C PHE A 26 -3.86 -2.93 9.25
N GLN A 27 -3.45 -2.96 10.51
CA GLN A 27 -4.10 -2.20 11.59
C GLN A 27 -3.11 -1.35 12.39
N ASN A 28 -3.49 -0.12 12.74
CA ASN A 28 -2.68 0.80 13.55
C ASN A 28 -1.28 1.01 12.94
N TYR A 29 -1.25 1.36 11.65
CA TYR A 29 -0.03 1.35 10.84
C TYR A 29 0.32 2.75 10.33
N ILE A 30 1.61 3.10 10.21
CA ILE A 30 2.06 4.34 9.55
C ILE A 30 2.79 4.03 8.24
N ILE A 31 2.22 4.47 7.12
CA ILE A 31 2.83 4.36 5.79
C ILE A 31 3.55 5.68 5.50
N GLN A 32 4.87 5.62 5.37
CA GLN A 32 5.69 6.76 4.99
C GLN A 32 6.10 6.66 3.52
N VAL A 33 5.64 7.61 2.71
CA VAL A 33 5.95 7.66 1.28
C VAL A 33 7.23 8.48 1.07
N ARG A 34 8.18 7.93 0.30
CA ARG A 34 9.46 8.53 -0.07
C ARG A 34 9.47 8.90 -1.56
N ILE A 35 10.39 9.81 -1.92
CA ILE A 35 10.60 10.23 -3.31
C ILE A 35 10.88 9.01 -4.19
N SER A 36 10.09 8.87 -5.25
CA SER A 36 10.40 7.99 -6.37
C SER A 36 11.28 8.70 -7.40
N LEU A 37 11.81 7.94 -8.36
CA LEU A 37 12.53 8.48 -9.51
C LEU A 37 11.77 9.66 -10.17
N PRO A 38 12.49 10.68 -10.68
CA PRO A 38 11.89 11.82 -11.36
C PRO A 38 10.91 11.38 -12.46
N LYS A 39 9.76 12.06 -12.54
CA LYS A 39 8.65 11.77 -13.48
C LYS A 39 7.88 10.45 -13.26
N LYS A 40 8.09 9.75 -12.13
CA LYS A 40 7.25 8.61 -11.74
C LYS A 40 6.28 9.00 -10.63
N TYR A 41 5.11 8.36 -10.61
CA TYR A 41 4.12 8.49 -9.55
C TYR A 41 4.29 7.37 -8.50
N ASN A 42 3.85 7.65 -7.29
CA ASN A 42 3.85 6.67 -6.21
C ASN A 42 2.51 5.96 -6.15
N THR A 43 2.53 4.66 -5.89
CA THR A 43 1.33 3.87 -5.64
C THR A 43 1.51 3.04 -4.39
N THR A 44 0.57 3.07 -3.44
CA THR A 44 0.74 2.37 -2.15
C THR A 44 0.38 0.88 -2.24
N THR A 45 -0.62 0.51 -3.04
CA THR A 45 -1.09 -0.88 -3.16
C THR A 45 -1.35 -1.33 -4.60
N THR A 46 -1.13 -2.61 -4.86
CA THR A 46 -1.58 -3.30 -6.07
C THR A 46 -2.31 -4.57 -5.67
N GLN A 47 -3.61 -4.64 -5.96
CA GLN A 47 -4.39 -5.85 -5.69
C GLN A 47 -4.35 -6.77 -6.91
N GLN A 48 -3.78 -7.95 -6.76
CA GLN A 48 -3.71 -8.97 -7.81
C GLN A 48 -4.82 -10.01 -7.57
N ARG A 49 -6.07 -9.59 -7.68
CA ARG A 49 -7.22 -10.49 -7.64
C ARG A 49 -7.44 -11.07 -9.04
N GLU A 50 -7.10 -12.34 -9.22
CA GLU A 50 -7.20 -13.00 -10.52
C GLU A 50 -8.63 -13.45 -10.87
N LEU A 51 -9.46 -13.74 -9.86
CA LEU A 51 -10.84 -14.22 -10.05
C LEU A 51 -11.81 -13.44 -9.18
N GLU A 52 -12.91 -12.96 -9.77
CA GLU A 52 -14.00 -12.27 -9.06
C GLU A 52 -14.61 -13.10 -7.93
N ASN A 53 -14.53 -14.43 -7.98
CA ASN A 53 -15.16 -15.29 -6.97
C ASN A 53 -14.24 -15.58 -5.77
N THR A 54 -12.98 -15.12 -5.81
CA THR A 54 -12.05 -15.29 -4.69
C THR A 54 -12.24 -14.22 -3.64
N SER A 55 -12.46 -14.62 -2.38
CA SER A 55 -12.51 -13.69 -1.25
C SER A 55 -11.09 -13.23 -0.90
N THR A 56 -10.52 -12.30 -1.66
CA THR A 56 -9.18 -11.74 -1.43
C THR A 56 -9.26 -10.22 -1.39
N GLY A 57 -8.33 -9.57 -0.70
CA GLY A 57 -8.38 -8.13 -0.51
C GLY A 57 -7.44 -7.64 0.59
N VAL A 58 -7.13 -6.35 0.52
CA VAL A 58 -6.29 -5.65 1.49
C VAL A 58 -7.15 -4.62 2.22
N VAL A 59 -7.13 -4.67 3.55
CA VAL A 59 -7.80 -3.69 4.41
C VAL A 59 -6.76 -2.89 5.18
N PHE A 60 -6.89 -1.57 5.17
CA PHE A 60 -6.17 -0.66 6.06
C PHE A 60 -7.15 -0.11 7.08
N GLN A 61 -6.92 -0.41 8.36
CA GLN A 61 -7.77 0.04 9.45
C GLN A 61 -6.96 0.87 10.44
N ASN A 62 -7.42 2.10 10.70
CA ASN A 62 -6.73 3.03 11.59
C ASN A 62 -5.26 3.24 11.19
N CYS A 63 -5.02 3.40 9.89
CA CYS A 63 -3.68 3.64 9.34
C CYS A 63 -3.52 5.12 8.97
N ALA A 64 -2.30 5.64 9.11
CA ALA A 64 -1.94 6.98 8.68
C ALA A 64 -1.00 6.92 7.48
N LEU A 65 -1.27 7.73 6.45
CA LEU A 65 -0.41 7.88 5.28
C LEU A 65 0.29 9.24 5.36
N LYS A 66 1.62 9.23 5.49
CA LYS A 66 2.45 10.42 5.67
C LYS A 66 3.39 10.58 4.48
N ALA A 67 3.40 11.78 3.89
CA ALA A 67 4.41 12.15 2.91
C ALA A 67 5.68 12.61 3.63
N ASN A 68 6.85 12.19 3.14
CA ASN A 68 8.11 12.72 3.64
C ASN A 68 8.34 14.16 3.15
N GLN A 69 9.11 14.96 3.88
CA GLN A 69 9.34 16.40 3.63
C GLN A 69 9.84 16.70 2.21
N ASP A 70 10.52 15.75 1.58
CA ASP A 70 11.14 15.95 0.26
C ASP A 70 10.18 15.65 -0.92
N MET A 71 8.91 15.30 -0.68
CA MET A 71 7.93 14.92 -1.72
C MET A 71 7.23 16.09 -2.43
N ASN A 72 7.93 17.21 -2.67
CA ASN A 72 7.34 18.31 -3.43
C ASN A 72 7.09 17.87 -4.90
N ASN A 73 5.82 17.98 -5.34
CA ASN A 73 5.35 17.68 -6.72
C ASN A 73 5.33 16.21 -7.17
N ILE A 74 5.23 15.22 -6.27
CA ILE A 74 5.03 13.81 -6.68
C ILE A 74 3.59 13.36 -6.42
N ALA A 75 2.85 13.08 -7.49
CA ALA A 75 1.52 12.49 -7.40
C ALA A 75 1.60 11.11 -6.72
N THR A 76 0.82 10.93 -5.66
CA THR A 76 0.78 9.70 -4.85
C THR A 76 -0.63 9.16 -4.82
N TYR A 77 -0.79 7.90 -5.21
CA TYR A 77 -2.06 7.20 -5.28
C TYR A 77 -2.10 6.04 -4.28
N LEU A 78 -3.27 5.80 -3.69
CA LEU A 78 -3.46 4.78 -2.67
C LEU A 78 -3.36 3.36 -3.24
N GLY A 79 -3.71 3.20 -4.51
CA GLY A 79 -3.54 1.94 -5.22
C GLY A 79 -3.67 2.10 -6.72
N ARG A 80 -3.26 1.06 -7.45
CA ARG A 80 -3.59 0.86 -8.86
C ARG A 80 -3.98 -0.61 -9.04
N GLN A 81 -4.89 -0.89 -9.96
CA GLN A 81 -5.11 -2.28 -10.38
C GLN A 81 -3.81 -2.77 -11.05
N TRP A 82 -3.38 -3.99 -10.71
CA TRP A 82 -2.29 -4.62 -11.45
C TRP A 82 -2.74 -4.80 -12.91
#